data_AF-A3JXA1-F1
#
_entry.id   AF-A3JXA1-F1
#
_cell.length_a   1.000
_cell.length_b   1.000
_cell.length_c   1.000
_cell.angle_alpha   90.00
_cell.angle_beta   90.00
_cell.angle_gamma   90.00
#
_symmetry.space_group_name_H-M   'P 1'
#
loop_
_entity.id
_entity.type
_entity.pdbx_description
1 polymer ?
#
loop_
_entity_poly.entity_id
_entity_poly.type
_entity_poly.pdbx_seq_one_letter_code
_entity_poly.pdbx_strand_id
1 'polypeptide(L)'
;MERATMEGSVGNEIHRAGWDAVAPLMAAYHQKIAEAREDSAGLSGPERKAVSELRARDREVRAHEQAHATVGGQFAGAPSYTYQTGPDGNRYAIGGEVPIDISPVEGDPEATIDKMDQVKAAALAPAEPSAADRQVAALADASRAQAVADLAALRSAGTGGSVDVTA
;
A
#
# COMPACT_ATOMS: atom_id res chain seq x y z
N MET A 1 20.91 -63.34 -15.14
CA MET A 1 20.78 -62.51 -16.36
C MET A 1 19.40 -61.89 -16.31
N GLU A 2 19.17 -60.82 -15.55
CA GLU A 2 19.51 -59.41 -15.82
C GLU A 2 18.26 -58.65 -16.33
N ARG A 3 18.19 -57.37 -15.93
CA ARG A 3 17.31 -56.26 -16.36
C ARG A 3 16.06 -56.09 -15.48
N ALA A 4 16.17 -55.33 -14.38
CA ALA A 4 16.23 -53.86 -14.28
C ALA A 4 14.84 -53.21 -14.36
N THR A 5 14.33 -52.90 -13.18
CA THR A 5 13.24 -51.97 -12.90
C THR A 5 13.61 -50.56 -13.35
N MET A 6 12.83 -49.95 -14.24
CA MET A 6 12.83 -48.49 -14.43
C MET A 6 11.54 -47.92 -13.84
N GLU A 7 11.67 -47.29 -12.68
CA GLU A 7 10.76 -46.27 -12.20
C GLU A 7 10.91 -45.01 -13.08
N GLY A 8 9.78 -44.44 -13.49
CA GLY A 8 9.71 -43.17 -14.20
C GLY A 8 8.63 -42.30 -13.58
N SER A 9 8.90 -41.75 -12.39
CA SER A 9 8.16 -40.62 -11.82
C SER A 9 8.61 -39.36 -12.54
N VAL A 10 7.78 -38.83 -13.44
CA VAL A 10 8.01 -37.51 -14.05
C VAL A 10 7.29 -36.47 -13.19
N GLY A 11 8.03 -35.92 -12.23
CA GLY A 11 7.63 -34.76 -11.46
C GLY A 11 7.49 -33.53 -12.34
N ASN A 12 6.35 -32.85 -12.21
CA ASN A 12 6.08 -31.54 -12.78
C ASN A 12 6.86 -30.48 -12.00
N GLU A 13 8.08 -30.18 -12.42
CA GLU A 13 8.96 -29.19 -11.80
C GLU A 13 9.24 -28.06 -12.80
N ILE A 14 8.26 -27.17 -12.95
CA ILE A 14 8.44 -25.92 -13.72
C ILE A 14 9.31 -24.99 -12.87
N HIS A 15 10.60 -24.99 -13.20
CA HIS A 15 11.65 -24.18 -12.58
C HIS A 15 11.29 -22.69 -12.53
N ARG A 16 11.22 -22.16 -11.31
CA ARG A 16 10.91 -20.77 -10.93
C ARG A 16 12.03 -19.75 -11.27
N ALA A 17 13.10 -20.15 -11.96
CA ALA A 17 14.33 -19.35 -12.12
C ALA A 17 14.39 -18.46 -13.38
N GLY A 18 13.40 -18.52 -14.27
CA GLY A 18 13.42 -17.78 -15.55
C GLY A 18 12.77 -16.38 -15.54
N TRP A 19 12.09 -15.99 -14.45
CA TRP A 19 11.24 -14.80 -14.41
C TRP A 19 11.94 -13.55 -13.86
N ASP A 20 12.94 -13.73 -12.99
CA ASP A 20 13.66 -12.62 -12.36
C ASP A 20 14.61 -11.89 -13.34
N ALA A 21 15.19 -12.62 -14.31
CA ALA A 21 16.09 -12.04 -15.31
C ALA A 21 15.36 -11.29 -16.44
N VAL A 22 14.10 -11.65 -16.71
CA VAL A 22 13.30 -11.03 -17.77
C VAL A 22 12.50 -9.82 -17.28
N ALA A 23 12.25 -9.67 -15.98
CA ALA A 23 11.53 -8.53 -15.42
C ALA A 23 12.13 -7.16 -15.81
N PRO A 24 13.45 -6.89 -15.64
CA PRO A 24 14.03 -5.62 -16.09
C PRO A 24 14.05 -5.48 -17.62
N LEU A 25 14.23 -6.57 -18.36
CA LEU A 25 14.17 -6.57 -19.83
C LEU A 25 12.76 -6.26 -20.34
N MET A 26 11.72 -6.78 -19.67
CA MET A 26 10.31 -6.55 -19.98
C MET A 26 9.87 -5.15 -19.59
N ALA A 27 10.37 -4.59 -18.48
CA ALA A 27 10.16 -3.19 -18.12
C ALA A 27 10.78 -2.24 -19.17
N ALA A 28 12.02 -2.51 -19.59
CA ALA A 28 12.66 -1.78 -20.67
C ALA A 28 11.95 -1.98 -22.02
N TYR A 29 11.43 -3.18 -22.30
CA TYR A 29 10.67 -3.48 -23.51
C TYR A 29 9.33 -2.74 -23.55
N HIS A 30 8.58 -2.71 -22.45
CA HIS A 30 7.34 -1.93 -22.34
C HIS A 30 7.60 -0.43 -22.49
N GLN A 31 8.71 0.07 -21.95
CA GLN A 31 9.12 1.45 -22.16
C GLN A 31 9.46 1.73 -23.64
N LYS A 32 10.20 0.84 -24.29
CA LYS A 32 10.56 0.99 -25.71
C LYS A 32 9.35 0.93 -26.64
N ILE A 33 8.33 0.11 -26.31
CA ILE A 33 7.06 0.07 -27.05
C ILE A 33 6.24 1.35 -26.80
N ALA A 34 6.25 1.89 -25.58
CA ALA A 34 5.60 3.14 -25.26
C ALA A 34 6.20 4.33 -26.03
N GLU A 35 7.54 4.40 -26.08
CA GLU A 35 8.28 5.40 -26.87
C GLU A 35 7.98 5.24 -28.38
N ALA A 36 8.00 4.01 -28.91
CA ALA A 36 7.65 3.75 -30.31
C ALA A 36 6.18 4.10 -30.63
N ARG A 37 5.26 3.95 -29.66
CA ARG A 37 3.86 4.36 -29.79
C ARG A 37 3.72 5.88 -29.83
N GLU A 38 4.45 6.60 -28.99
CA GLU A 38 4.51 8.07 -29.00
C GLU A 38 5.05 8.61 -30.32
N ASP A 39 6.08 7.97 -30.89
CA ASP A 39 6.61 8.31 -32.21
C ASP A 39 5.64 7.95 -33.35
N SER A 40 4.94 6.80 -33.23
CA SER A 40 3.91 6.40 -34.21
C SER A 40 2.65 7.27 -34.17
N ALA A 41 2.38 7.93 -33.04
CA ALA A 41 1.25 8.84 -32.85
C ALA A 41 1.50 10.23 -33.46
N GLY A 42 2.69 10.50 -34.01
CA GLY A 42 3.00 11.77 -34.68
C GLY A 42 3.18 12.95 -33.73
N LEU A 43 3.51 12.69 -32.46
CA LEU A 43 3.65 13.72 -31.44
C LEU A 43 4.83 14.66 -31.74
N SER A 44 4.60 15.95 -31.52
CA SER A 44 5.63 16.98 -31.52
C SER A 44 6.58 16.81 -30.32
N GLY A 45 7.74 17.47 -30.37
CA GLY A 45 8.69 17.47 -29.25
C GLY A 45 8.07 17.90 -27.91
N PRO A 46 7.30 19.01 -27.87
CA PRO A 46 6.57 19.42 -26.67
C PRO A 46 5.56 18.39 -26.17
N GLU A 47 4.83 17.72 -27.07
CA GLU A 47 3.85 16.69 -26.68
C GLU A 47 4.53 15.46 -26.08
N ARG A 48 5.65 14.99 -26.64
CA ARG A 48 6.45 13.91 -26.03
C ARG A 48 6.92 14.27 -24.61
N LYS A 49 7.37 15.51 -24.40
CA LYS A 49 7.77 15.98 -23.07
C LYS A 49 6.60 15.95 -22.09
N ALA A 50 5.42 16.42 -22.51
CA ALA A 50 4.21 16.37 -21.70
C ALA A 50 3.82 14.93 -21.32
N VAL A 51 3.87 13.99 -22.27
CA VAL A 51 3.59 12.57 -21.98
C VAL A 51 4.61 11.99 -20.99
N SER A 52 5.89 12.30 -21.14
CA SER A 52 6.94 11.85 -20.22
C SER A 52 6.71 12.35 -18.78
N GLU A 53 6.33 13.62 -18.63
CA GLU A 53 5.99 14.21 -17.33
C GLU A 53 4.74 13.54 -16.71
N LEU A 54 3.71 13.29 -17.51
CA LEU A 54 2.50 12.58 -17.06
C LEU A 54 2.80 11.14 -16.62
N ARG A 55 3.65 10.42 -17.36
CA ARG A 55 4.11 9.08 -16.98
C ARG A 55 4.88 9.09 -15.67
N ALA A 56 5.75 10.07 -15.46
CA ALA A 56 6.49 10.22 -14.22
C ALA A 56 5.54 10.44 -13.05
N ARG A 57 4.60 11.38 -13.20
CA ARG A 57 3.60 11.67 -12.19
C ARG A 57 2.70 10.47 -11.87
N ASP A 58 2.25 9.73 -12.89
CA ASP A 58 1.42 8.52 -12.68
C ASP A 58 2.14 7.47 -11.84
N ARG A 59 3.43 7.22 -12.10
CA ARG A 59 4.22 6.29 -11.28
C ARG A 59 4.33 6.75 -9.84
N GLU A 60 4.62 8.04 -9.62
CA GLU A 60 4.72 8.62 -8.28
C GLU A 60 3.40 8.51 -7.52
N VAL A 61 2.28 8.91 -8.12
CA VAL A 61 0.95 8.82 -7.52
C VAL A 61 0.63 7.38 -7.14
N ARG A 62 0.83 6.43 -8.07
CA ARG A 62 0.55 5.03 -7.78
C ARG A 62 1.41 4.47 -6.67
N ALA A 63 2.69 4.82 -6.65
CA ALA A 63 3.59 4.41 -5.58
C ALA A 63 3.17 5.01 -4.23
N HIS A 64 2.76 6.28 -4.22
CA HIS A 64 2.24 6.98 -3.04
C HIS A 64 1.01 6.28 -2.47
N GLU A 65 -0.03 6.08 -3.29
CA GLU A 65 -1.25 5.42 -2.83
C GLU A 65 -1.02 3.95 -2.46
N GLN A 66 -0.17 3.24 -3.20
CA GLN A 66 0.14 1.85 -2.89
C GLN A 66 0.84 1.72 -1.53
N ALA A 67 1.71 2.68 -1.16
CA ALA A 67 2.38 2.67 0.13
C ALA A 67 1.35 2.79 1.27
N HIS A 68 0.40 3.73 1.17
CA HIS A 68 -0.68 3.86 2.13
C HIS A 68 -1.50 2.57 2.26
N ALA A 69 -1.97 2.00 1.14
CA ALA A 69 -2.82 0.81 1.16
C ALA A 69 -2.09 -0.43 1.71
N THR A 70 -0.83 -0.63 1.31
CA THR A 70 -0.03 -1.79 1.73
C THR A 70 0.22 -1.76 3.23
N VAL A 71 0.62 -0.60 3.77
CA VAL A 71 0.89 -0.47 5.20
C VAL A 71 -0.42 -0.44 5.97
N GLY A 72 -1.47 0.26 5.52
CA GLY A 72 -2.74 0.32 6.24
C GLY A 72 -3.47 -1.03 6.35
N GLY A 73 -3.23 -1.95 5.42
CA GLY A 73 -3.80 -3.30 5.46
C GLY A 73 -5.32 -3.25 5.59
N GLN A 74 -5.87 -3.90 6.62
CA GLN A 74 -7.32 -3.93 6.86
C GLN A 74 -7.92 -2.56 7.27
N PHE A 75 -7.10 -1.60 7.71
CA PHE A 75 -7.56 -0.25 8.11
C PHE A 75 -7.43 0.78 6.99
N ALA A 76 -6.95 0.37 5.81
CA ALA A 76 -6.94 1.16 4.60
C ALA A 76 -7.89 0.57 3.56
N GLY A 77 -8.59 1.42 2.82
CA GLY A 77 -9.38 1.01 1.67
C GLY A 77 -8.54 0.82 0.41
N ALA A 78 -9.23 0.55 -0.70
CA ALA A 78 -8.59 0.47 -2.00
C ALA A 78 -8.16 1.87 -2.49
N PRO A 79 -6.99 2.01 -3.14
CA PRO A 79 -6.60 3.24 -3.81
C PRO A 79 -7.63 3.73 -4.83
N SER A 80 -7.86 5.03 -4.83
CA SER A 80 -8.59 5.72 -5.89
C SER A 80 -7.69 6.75 -6.57
N TYR A 81 -7.98 7.07 -7.83
CA TYR A 81 -7.11 7.91 -8.66
C TYR A 81 -7.91 8.93 -9.45
N THR A 82 -7.36 10.15 -9.52
CA THR A 82 -7.78 11.21 -10.44
C THR A 82 -6.87 11.20 -11.65
N TYR A 83 -7.45 11.28 -12.84
CA TYR A 83 -6.75 11.07 -14.11
C TYR A 83 -6.74 12.31 -15.00
N GLN A 84 -5.66 12.44 -15.78
CA GLN A 84 -5.56 13.34 -16.92
C GLN A 84 -5.28 12.55 -18.19
N THR A 85 -5.92 12.93 -19.30
CA THR A 85 -5.64 12.36 -20.62
C THR A 85 -4.49 13.12 -21.28
N GLY A 86 -3.44 12.41 -21.72
CA GLY A 86 -2.30 12.97 -22.44
C GLY A 86 -2.59 13.20 -23.92
N PRO A 87 -1.69 13.92 -24.65
CA PRO A 87 -1.83 14.13 -26.10
C PRO A 87 -1.68 12.84 -26.91
N ASP A 88 -1.15 11.77 -26.29
CA ASP A 88 -1.12 10.41 -26.82
C ASP A 88 -2.44 9.63 -26.65
N GLY A 89 -3.47 10.25 -26.05
CA GLY A 89 -4.78 9.67 -25.80
C GLY A 89 -4.85 8.74 -24.58
N ASN A 90 -3.73 8.52 -23.86
CA ASN A 90 -3.70 7.66 -22.68
C ASN A 90 -4.08 8.44 -21.42
N ARG A 91 -4.59 7.73 -20.39
CA ARG A 91 -4.92 8.31 -19.09
C ARG A 91 -3.79 8.07 -18.08
N TYR A 92 -3.43 9.11 -17.36
CA TYR A 92 -2.37 9.15 -16.36
C TYR A 92 -2.92 9.61 -15.01
N ALA A 93 -2.60 8.92 -13.92
CA ALA A 93 -2.96 9.34 -12.58
C ALA A 93 -2.16 10.57 -12.18
N ILE A 94 -2.84 11.65 -11.84
CA ILE A 94 -2.21 12.92 -11.42
C ILE A 94 -2.41 13.21 -9.93
N GLY A 95 -3.35 12.50 -9.31
CA GLY A 95 -3.58 12.44 -7.88
C GLY A 95 -4.28 11.14 -7.50
N GLY A 96 -4.31 10.84 -6.22
CA GLY A 96 -5.00 9.69 -5.67
C GLY A 96 -5.26 9.88 -4.19
N GLU A 97 -5.99 8.94 -3.63
CA GLU A 97 -6.20 8.85 -2.19
C GLU A 97 -6.45 7.40 -1.79
N VAL A 98 -6.07 7.08 -0.55
CA VAL A 98 -6.44 5.86 0.15
C VAL A 98 -7.21 6.26 1.40
N PRO A 99 -8.49 5.87 1.54
CA PRO A 99 -9.22 6.13 2.77
C PRO A 99 -8.62 5.31 3.91
N ILE A 100 -8.33 5.95 5.03
CA ILE A 100 -7.79 5.31 6.24
C ILE A 100 -8.82 5.44 7.36
N ASP A 101 -9.16 4.33 8.00
CA ASP A 101 -10.11 4.29 9.11
C ASP A 101 -9.43 4.70 10.42
N ILE A 102 -9.72 5.92 10.86
CA ILE A 102 -9.21 6.51 12.10
C ILE A 102 -10.15 6.31 13.31
N SER A 103 -11.26 5.59 13.14
CA SER A 103 -12.23 5.40 14.24
C SER A 103 -11.65 4.48 15.31
N PRO A 104 -11.93 4.73 16.60
CA PRO A 104 -11.54 3.82 17.66
C PRO A 104 -12.31 2.48 17.56
N VAL A 105 -11.77 1.44 18.18
CA VAL A 105 -12.47 0.17 18.37
C VAL A 105 -13.34 0.29 19.62
N GLU A 106 -14.67 0.26 19.44
CA GLU A 106 -15.60 0.49 20.53
C GLU A 106 -15.44 -0.55 21.65
N GLY A 107 -15.32 -0.06 22.89
CA GLY A 107 -15.20 -0.92 24.07
C GLY A 107 -13.85 -1.63 24.23
N ASP A 108 -12.90 -1.42 23.31
CA ASP A 108 -11.58 -2.04 23.36
C ASP A 108 -10.47 -1.00 23.15
N PRO A 109 -10.00 -0.38 24.25
CA PRO A 109 -8.91 0.58 24.18
C PRO A 109 -7.57 -0.06 23.76
N GLU A 110 -7.34 -1.34 24.04
CA GLU A 110 -6.11 -2.03 23.65
C GLU A 110 -6.07 -2.23 22.14
N ALA A 111 -7.16 -2.74 21.55
CA ALA A 111 -7.29 -2.84 20.09
C ALA A 111 -7.26 -1.46 19.40
N THR A 112 -7.77 -0.42 20.06
CA THR A 112 -7.68 0.96 19.55
C THR A 112 -6.24 1.44 19.47
N ILE A 113 -5.40 1.16 20.48
CA ILE A 113 -3.97 1.53 20.47
C ILE A 113 -3.27 0.87 19.28
N ASP A 114 -3.45 -0.44 19.13
CA ASP A 114 -2.81 -1.21 18.05
C ASP A 114 -3.29 -0.73 16.67
N LYS A 115 -4.60 -0.46 16.52
CA LYS A 115 -5.17 0.10 15.29
C LYS A 115 -4.57 1.47 14.98
N MET A 116 -4.49 2.36 15.96
CA MET A 116 -3.97 3.72 15.74
C MET A 116 -2.47 3.73 15.42
N ASP A 117 -1.69 2.80 15.97
CA ASP A 117 -0.29 2.60 15.60
C ASP A 117 -0.16 2.18 14.11
N GLN A 118 -1.01 1.26 13.64
CA GLN A 118 -1.05 0.85 12.23
C GLN A 118 -1.50 1.99 11.31
N VAL A 119 -2.55 2.72 11.70
CA VAL A 119 -3.10 3.88 10.96
C VAL A 119 -2.03 4.96 10.81
N LYS A 120 -1.30 5.29 11.88
CA LYS A 120 -0.20 6.25 11.84
C LYS A 120 0.91 5.80 10.88
N ALA A 121 1.31 4.52 10.97
CA ALA A 121 2.31 3.96 10.08
C ALA A 121 1.86 4.05 8.61
N ALA A 122 0.59 3.76 8.33
CA ALA A 122 0.01 3.84 7.01
C ALA A 122 0.00 5.27 6.46
N ALA A 123 -0.42 6.24 7.28
CA ALA A 123 -0.43 7.64 6.91
C ALA A 123 0.99 8.16 6.61
N LEU A 124 2.02 7.68 7.32
CA LEU A 124 3.40 8.09 7.11
C LEU A 124 4.18 7.18 6.14
N ALA A 125 3.52 6.22 5.48
CA ALA A 125 4.16 5.19 4.67
C ALA A 125 4.85 5.71 3.39
N PRO A 126 4.28 6.67 2.62
CA PRO A 126 4.97 7.21 1.45
C PRO A 126 6.29 7.90 1.84
N ALA A 127 7.26 7.90 0.93
CA ALA A 127 8.56 8.54 1.16
C ALA A 127 8.43 10.06 1.43
N GLU A 128 7.44 10.70 0.80
CA GLU A 128 7.09 12.11 1.02
C GLU A 128 5.60 12.22 1.38
N PRO A 129 5.24 12.05 2.66
CA PRO A 129 3.85 12.19 3.10
C PRO A 129 3.33 13.61 2.83
N SER A 130 2.08 13.73 2.40
CA SER A 130 1.40 15.01 2.18
C SER A 130 1.05 15.70 3.51
N ALA A 131 0.53 16.93 3.43
CA ALA A 131 0.03 17.62 4.61
C ALA A 131 -1.20 16.91 5.22
N ALA A 132 -2.08 16.35 4.39
CA ALA A 132 -3.25 15.60 4.84
C ALA A 132 -2.82 14.30 5.55
N ASP A 133 -1.82 13.61 5.00
CA ASP A 133 -1.29 12.37 5.58
C ASP A 133 -0.72 12.62 6.98
N ARG A 134 0.05 13.71 7.14
CA ARG A 134 0.55 14.12 8.45
C ARG A 134 -0.57 14.49 9.43
N GLN A 135 -1.67 15.06 8.95
CA GLN A 135 -2.84 15.33 9.79
C GLN A 135 -3.50 14.03 10.26
N VAL A 136 -3.66 13.03 9.38
CA VAL A 136 -4.16 11.69 9.75
C VAL A 136 -3.27 11.05 10.81
N ALA A 137 -1.94 11.12 10.63
CA ALA A 137 -0.99 10.62 11.63
C ALA A 137 -1.14 11.32 12.99
N ALA A 138 -1.33 12.63 13.01
CA ALA A 138 -1.54 13.39 14.24
C ALA A 138 -2.88 13.05 14.93
N LEU A 139 -3.94 12.81 14.14
CA LEU A 139 -5.24 12.35 14.66
C LEU A 139 -5.13 10.95 15.26
N ALA A 140 -4.38 10.06 14.62
CA ALA A 140 -4.11 8.72 15.15
C ALA A 140 -3.35 8.79 16.49
N ASP A 141 -2.33 9.64 16.60
CA ASP A 141 -1.62 9.88 17.86
C ASP A 141 -2.55 10.38 18.98
N ALA A 142 -3.45 11.31 18.67
CA ALA A 142 -4.40 11.84 19.64
C ALA A 142 -5.40 10.77 20.11
N SER A 143 -5.95 9.99 19.17
CA SER A 143 -6.86 8.88 19.45
C SER A 143 -6.18 7.78 20.28
N ARG A 144 -4.93 7.44 19.93
CA ARG A 144 -4.11 6.50 20.69
C ARG A 144 -3.89 6.96 22.12
N ALA A 145 -3.57 8.25 22.32
CA ALA A 145 -3.35 8.81 23.65
C ALA A 145 -4.61 8.70 24.53
N GLN A 146 -5.78 8.94 23.96
CA GLN A 146 -7.05 8.75 24.64
C GLN A 146 -7.27 7.27 25.03
N ALA A 147 -7.04 6.34 24.10
CA ALA A 147 -7.17 4.91 24.37
C ALA A 147 -6.21 4.40 25.46
N VAL A 148 -4.98 4.93 25.52
CA VAL A 148 -4.04 4.64 26.63
C VAL A 148 -4.60 5.09 27.97
N ALA A 149 -5.23 6.27 28.04
CA ALA A 149 -5.85 6.76 29.26
C ALA A 149 -7.05 5.89 29.66
N ASP A 150 -7.89 5.50 28.71
CA ASP A 150 -9.05 4.64 28.94
C ASP A 150 -8.64 3.24 29.42
N LEU A 151 -7.58 2.66 28.83
CA LEU A 151 -7.01 1.37 29.25
C LEU A 151 -6.50 1.42 30.69
N ALA A 152 -5.86 2.51 31.09
CA ALA A 152 -5.38 2.70 32.47
C ALA A 152 -6.55 2.82 33.46
N ALA A 153 -7.63 3.52 33.09
CA ALA A 153 -8.84 3.63 33.89
C ALA A 153 -9.53 2.28 34.08
N LEU A 154 -9.68 1.48 33.00
CA LEU A 154 -10.25 0.13 33.06
C LEU A 154 -9.45 -0.79 33.99
N ARG A 155 -8.12 -0.77 33.89
CA ARG A 155 -7.24 -1.57 34.76
C ARG A 155 -7.41 -1.20 36.23
N SER A 156 -7.58 0.08 36.54
CA SER A 156 -7.79 0.57 37.91
C SER A 156 -9.18 0.22 38.46
N ALA A 157 -10.21 0.21 37.62
CA ALA A 157 -11.55 -0.22 38.00
C ALA A 157 -11.64 -1.73 38.25
N GLY A 158 -10.90 -2.53 37.48
CA GLY A 158 -10.84 -4.00 37.63
C GLY A 158 -10.16 -4.48 38.92
N THR A 159 -9.15 -3.76 39.41
CA THR A 159 -8.45 -4.09 40.68
C THR A 159 -9.24 -3.70 41.93
N GLY A 160 -10.17 -2.75 41.85
CA GLY A 160 -10.96 -2.29 43.00
C GLY A 160 -12.14 -3.18 43.42
N GLY A 161 -12.51 -4.19 42.60
CA GLY A 161 -13.73 -5.00 42.80
C GLY A 161 -13.54 -6.37 43.48
N SER A 162 -12.34 -6.70 43.95
CA SER A 162 -12.01 -8.05 44.48
C SER A 162 -11.62 -8.11 45.96
N VAL A 163 -12.11 -7.16 46.77
CA VAL A 163 -11.93 -7.19 48.23
C VAL A 163 -13.27 -7.42 48.91
N ASP A 164 -13.78 -8.65 48.80
CA ASP A 164 -14.76 -9.17 49.77
C ASP A 164 -14.47 -10.65 50.02
N VAL A 165 -13.59 -10.90 50.99
CA VAL A 165 -13.50 -12.17 51.71
C VAL A 165 -13.52 -11.82 53.19
N THR A 166 -14.72 -11.92 53.74
CA THR A 166 -15.05 -12.00 55.15
C THR A 166 -14.27 -13.11 55.85
N ALA A 167 -13.60 -12.80 56.96
CA ALA A 167 -13.31 -13.72 58.06
C ALA A 167 -13.22 -12.95 59.38
#